data_AF-A0A933K241-F1
#
_entry.id   AF-A0A933K241-F1
#
_cell.length_a   1.000
_cell.length_b   1.000
_cell.length_c   1.000
_cell.angle_alpha   90.00
_cell.angle_beta   90.00
_cell.angle_gamma   90.00
#
_symmetry.space_group_name_H-M   'P 1'
#
loop_
_entity.id
_entity.type
_entity.pdbx_description
1 polymer ?
#
loop_
_entity_poly.entity_id
_entity_poly.type
_entity_poly.pdbx_seq_one_letter_code
_entity_poly.pdbx_strand_id
1 'polypeptide(L)'
;MMRFAIEHQVTLMGGNNPLQFAQCFRTAQERRLEILDDIAEGTISTRIDLPPDLRQALQPHLRPNPERARELAAAAARAHRFTPAEYWPGLDLVCC
;
A
#
# COMPACT_ATOMS: atom_id res chain seq x y z
N MET A 1 -5.00 1.90 5.10
CA MET A 1 -5.46 1.99 3.69
C MET A 1 -4.37 1.68 2.68
N MET A 2 -3.18 2.30 2.73
CA MET A 2 -2.12 2.09 1.71
C MET A 2 -1.75 0.63 1.43
N ARG A 3 -1.74 -0.26 2.44
CA ARG A 3 -1.50 -1.71 2.26
C ARG A 3 -2.41 -2.34 1.20
N PHE A 4 -3.71 -2.03 1.22
CA PHE A 4 -4.66 -2.56 0.24
C PHE A 4 -4.42 -1.99 -1.15
N ALA A 5 -4.15 -0.69 -1.24
CA ALA A 5 -3.92 -0.05 -2.54
C ALA A 5 -2.62 -0.57 -3.19
N ILE A 6 -1.53 -0.71 -2.43
CA ILE A 6 -0.20 -1.06 -2.94
C ILE A 6 -0.13 -2.53 -3.40
N GLU A 7 -0.92 -3.41 -2.79
CA GLU A 7 -1.06 -4.79 -3.25
C GLU A 7 -1.54 -4.85 -4.71
N HIS A 8 -2.44 -3.96 -5.10
CA HIS A 8 -3.01 -3.91 -6.45
C HIS A 8 -2.26 -2.95 -7.37
N GLN A 9 -2.43 -3.15 -8.68
CA GLN A 9 -2.04 -2.16 -9.68
C GLN A 9 -3.14 -1.11 -9.79
N VAL A 10 -2.79 0.13 -9.43
CA VAL A 10 -3.74 1.26 -9.43
C VAL A 10 -3.44 2.15 -10.63
N THR A 11 -4.45 2.39 -11.47
CA THR A 11 -4.35 3.27 -12.65
C THR A 11 -4.94 4.66 -12.41
N LEU A 12 -5.86 4.77 -11.46
CA LEU A 12 -6.58 5.99 -11.11
C LEU A 12 -6.65 6.14 -9.59
N MET A 13 -6.30 7.32 -9.08
CA MET A 13 -6.51 7.68 -7.68
C MET A 13 -7.40 8.92 -7.57
N GLY A 14 -8.55 8.77 -6.91
CA GLY A 14 -9.51 9.85 -6.68
C GLY A 14 -9.55 10.27 -5.22
N GLY A 15 -9.77 11.56 -4.98
CA GLY A 15 -9.82 12.16 -3.65
C GLY A 15 -10.44 13.55 -3.73
N ASN A 16 -10.56 14.23 -2.60
CA ASN A 16 -11.12 15.59 -2.54
C ASN A 16 -10.08 16.63 -2.12
N ASN A 17 -8.83 16.21 -1.92
CA ASN A 17 -7.77 17.06 -1.40
C ASN A 17 -6.39 16.53 -1.80
N PRO A 18 -5.59 17.28 -2.58
CA PRO A 18 -4.27 16.85 -3.01
C PRO A 18 -3.29 16.63 -1.84
N LEU A 19 -3.47 17.33 -0.72
CA LEU A 19 -2.64 17.16 0.47
C LEU A 19 -2.76 15.75 1.07
N GLN A 20 -3.95 15.14 0.99
CA GLN A 20 -4.15 13.78 1.49
C GLN A 20 -3.37 12.76 0.66
N PHE A 21 -3.26 12.95 -0.66
CA PHE A 21 -2.41 12.09 -1.50
C PHE A 21 -0.93 12.18 -1.09
N ALA A 22 -0.43 13.39 -0.85
CA ALA A 22 0.94 13.59 -0.39
C ALA A 22 1.19 12.90 0.97
N GLN A 23 0.20 12.92 1.87
CA GLN A 23 0.26 12.17 3.13
C GLN A 23 0.30 10.66 2.89
N CYS A 24 -0.57 10.13 2.03
CA CYS A 24 -0.59 8.73 1.64
C CYS A 24 0.76 8.24 1.10
N PHE A 25 1.36 8.98 0.17
CA PHE A 25 2.64 8.60 -0.44
C PHE A 25 3.79 8.63 0.56
N ARG A 26 3.81 9.61 1.46
CA ARG A 26 4.79 9.67 2.56
C ARG A 26 4.62 8.50 3.51
N THR A 27 3.39 8.18 3.92
CA THR A 27 3.13 7.01 4.78
C THR A 27 3.56 5.72 4.11
N ALA A 28 3.33 5.55 2.81
CA ALA A 28 3.81 4.39 2.07
C ALA A 28 5.34 4.27 2.10
N GLN A 29 6.06 5.39 1.91
CA GLN A 29 7.52 5.42 2.00
C GLN A 29 8.04 5.08 3.40
N GLU A 30 7.46 5.69 4.43
CA GLU A 30 7.87 5.54 5.84
C GLU A 30 7.61 4.13 6.37
N ARG A 31 6.47 3.53 5.99
CA ARG A 31 6.04 2.21 6.44
C ARG A 31 6.22 1.10 5.42
N ARG A 32 7.07 1.31 4.40
CA ARG A 32 7.20 0.37 3.28
C ARG A 32 7.49 -1.06 3.71
N LEU A 33 8.37 -1.27 4.69
CA LEU A 33 8.74 -2.62 5.14
C LEU A 33 7.53 -3.32 5.78
N GLU A 34 6.84 -2.64 6.71
CA GLU A 34 5.60 -3.17 7.32
C GLU A 34 4.55 -3.49 6.26
N ILE A 35 4.39 -2.63 5.25
CA ILE A 35 3.42 -2.86 4.17
C ILE A 35 3.81 -4.09 3.34
N LEU A 36 5.08 -4.28 3.03
CA LEU A 36 5.55 -5.44 2.26
C LEU A 36 5.37 -6.74 3.06
N ASP A 37 5.68 -6.73 4.35
CA ASP A 37 5.48 -7.87 5.25
C ASP A 37 3.99 -8.22 5.36
N ASP A 38 3.13 -7.20 5.59
CA ASP A 38 1.67 -7.36 5.65
C ASP A 38 1.08 -7.91 4.34
N ILE A 39 1.64 -7.52 3.18
CA ILE A 39 1.24 -8.06 1.87
C ILE A 39 1.72 -9.51 1.72
N ALA A 40 2.97 -9.80 2.09
CA ALA A 40 3.56 -11.13 1.98
C ALA A 40 2.80 -12.16 2.84
N GLU A 41 2.46 -11.79 4.07
CA GLU A 41 1.79 -12.65 5.04
C GLU A 41 0.26 -12.61 4.94
N GLY A 42 -0.30 -11.62 4.22
CA GLY A 42 -1.75 -11.45 4.16
C GLY A 42 -2.32 -11.02 5.51
N THR A 43 -1.66 -10.07 6.16
CA THR A 43 -2.03 -9.58 7.48
C THR A 43 -2.20 -8.05 7.45
N ILE A 44 -2.60 -7.49 8.58
CA ILE A 44 -2.56 -6.05 8.85
C ILE A 44 -1.81 -5.87 10.15
N SER A 45 -0.74 -5.09 10.12
CA SER A 45 0.08 -4.76 11.28
C SER A 45 -0.76 -4.38 12.49
N THR A 46 -0.37 -4.91 13.66
CA THR A 46 -1.01 -4.61 14.95
C THR A 46 -0.76 -3.18 15.42
N ARG A 47 0.21 -2.49 14.81
CA ARG A 47 0.49 -1.07 15.04
C ARG A 47 -0.61 -0.15 14.49
N ILE A 48 -1.47 -0.67 13.63
CA ILE A 48 -2.64 0.06 13.14
C ILE A 48 -3.77 -0.20 14.13
N ASP A 49 -4.10 0.84 14.89
CA ASP A 49 -5.25 0.82 15.79
C ASP A 49 -6.52 0.75 14.93
N LEU A 50 -7.15 -0.42 14.96
CA LEU A 50 -8.38 -0.70 14.25
C LEU A 50 -9.37 -1.24 15.27
N PRO A 51 -10.62 -0.75 15.26
CA PRO A 51 -11.70 -1.37 15.99
C PRO A 51 -11.73 -2.89 15.74
N PRO A 52 -11.88 -3.74 16.77
CA PRO A 52 -11.79 -5.20 16.62
C PRO A 52 -12.77 -5.78 15.60
N ASP A 53 -13.98 -5.23 15.55
CA ASP A 53 -15.03 -5.54 14.58
C ASP A 53 -14.60 -5.23 13.15
N LEU A 54 -13.99 -4.08 12.91
CA LEU A 54 -13.45 -3.72 11.60
C LEU A 54 -12.29 -4.64 11.20
N ARG A 55 -11.40 -4.98 12.12
CA ARG A 55 -10.29 -5.92 11.87
C ARG A 55 -10.81 -7.31 11.50
N GLN A 56 -11.86 -7.77 12.18
CA GLN A 56 -12.51 -9.04 11.87
C GLN A 56 -13.22 -9.00 10.50
N ALA A 57 -13.88 -7.89 10.16
CA ALA A 57 -14.53 -7.71 8.86
C ALA A 57 -13.53 -7.70 7.69
N LEU A 58 -12.29 -7.26 7.91
CA LEU A 58 -11.25 -7.22 6.88
C LEU A 58 -10.53 -8.56 6.67
N GLN A 59 -10.49 -9.46 7.68
CA GLN A 59 -9.77 -10.75 7.60
C GLN A 59 -10.09 -11.58 6.34
N PRO A 60 -11.35 -11.74 5.91
CA PRO A 60 -11.68 -12.52 4.72
C PRO A 60 -11.08 -11.98 3.42
N HIS A 61 -10.71 -10.69 3.40
CA HIS A 61 -10.13 -10.01 2.24
C HIS A 61 -8.61 -10.01 2.25
N LEU A 62 -7.98 -10.45 3.34
CA LEU A 62 -6.53 -10.53 3.46
C LEU A 62 -6.06 -11.91 3.00
N ARG A 63 -5.26 -11.95 1.95
CA ARG A 63 -4.62 -13.16 1.45
C ARG A 63 -3.12 -12.93 1.33
N PRO A 64 -2.29 -13.92 1.68
CA PRO A 64 -0.84 -13.84 1.45
C PRO A 64 -0.54 -13.62 -0.03
N ASN A 65 0.27 -12.62 -0.33
CA ASN A 65 0.70 -12.28 -1.68
C ASN A 65 2.22 -12.06 -1.75
N PRO A 66 3.02 -13.12 -1.53
CA PRO A 66 4.47 -13.02 -1.46
C PRO A 66 5.13 -12.69 -2.80
N GLU A 67 4.48 -13.02 -3.92
CA GLU A 67 4.97 -12.65 -5.25
C GLU A 67 4.96 -11.13 -5.42
N ARG A 68 3.82 -10.50 -5.13
CA ARG A 68 3.70 -9.04 -5.17
C ARG A 68 4.65 -8.34 -4.21
N ALA A 69 4.79 -8.86 -3.00
CA ALA A 69 5.72 -8.30 -2.02
C ALA A 69 7.17 -8.32 -2.55
N ARG A 70 7.60 -9.40 -3.23
CA ARG A 70 8.94 -9.48 -3.84
C ARG A 70 9.12 -8.50 -4.99
N GLU A 71 8.12 -8.35 -5.86
CA GLU A 71 8.17 -7.36 -6.96
C GLU A 71 8.38 -5.94 -6.41
N LEU A 72 7.58 -5.57 -5.41
CA LEU A 72 7.63 -4.26 -4.78
C LEU A 72 8.95 -4.05 -4.02
N ALA A 73 9.47 -5.09 -3.36
CA ALA A 73 10.79 -5.04 -2.71
C ALA A 73 11.92 -4.83 -3.72
N ALA A 74 11.84 -5.49 -4.89
CA ALA A 74 12.81 -5.30 -5.96
C ALA A 74 12.75 -3.88 -6.56
N ALA A 75 11.55 -3.33 -6.77
CA ALA A 75 11.38 -1.94 -7.18
C ALA A 75 11.95 -0.95 -6.14
N ALA A 76 11.62 -1.16 -4.86
CA ALA A 76 12.12 -0.37 -3.75
C ALA A 76 13.64 -0.46 -3.54
N ALA A 77 14.29 -1.53 -4.00
CA ALA A 77 15.74 -1.68 -3.93
C ALA A 77 16.45 -0.98 -5.11
N ARG A 78 15.83 -0.95 -6.29
CA ARG A 78 16.35 -0.27 -7.48
C ARG A 78 16.26 1.25 -7.34
N ALA A 79 15.15 1.73 -6.78
CA ALA A 79 14.93 3.14 -6.51
C ALA A 79 15.34 3.48 -5.08
N HIS A 80 16.01 4.61 -4.85
CA HIS A 80 16.29 5.09 -3.48
C HIS A 80 15.02 5.50 -2.71
N ARG A 81 13.83 5.40 -3.36
CA ARG A 81 12.53 5.83 -2.86
C ARG A 81 11.44 4.87 -3.31
N PHE A 82 10.45 4.64 -2.45
CA PHE A 82 9.22 3.91 -2.71
C PHE A 82 8.12 4.92 -3.06
N THR A 83 8.10 5.34 -4.32
CA THR A 83 7.16 6.34 -4.86
C THR A 83 6.04 5.67 -5.67
N PRO A 84 4.93 6.37 -5.95
CA PRO A 84 3.85 5.83 -6.80
C PRO A 84 4.33 5.24 -8.12
N ALA A 85 5.33 5.83 -8.76
CA ALA A 85 5.89 5.31 -10.00
C ALA A 85 6.53 3.91 -9.86
N GLU A 86 7.06 3.58 -8.69
CA GLU A 86 7.72 2.29 -8.43
C GLU A 86 6.71 1.19 -8.10
N TYR A 87 5.69 1.49 -7.30
CA TYR A 87 4.69 0.49 -6.89
C TYR A 87 3.46 0.45 -7.80
N TRP A 88 3.13 1.53 -8.50
CA TRP A 88 2.08 1.63 -9.52
C TRP A 88 2.62 2.26 -10.81
N PRO A 89 3.42 1.51 -11.60
CA PRO A 89 3.95 2.02 -12.87
C PRO A 89 2.87 2.39 -13.89
N GLY A 90 1.63 1.89 -13.73
CA GLY A 90 0.49 2.23 -14.57
C GLY A 90 -0.43 3.34 -14.01
N LEU A 91 0.00 4.09 -12.99
CA LEU A 91 -0.79 5.21 -12.47
C LEU A 91 -0.80 6.37 -13.48
N ASP A 92 -1.93 6.55 -14.17
CA ASP A 92 -2.09 7.54 -15.24
C ASP A 92 -2.74 8.84 -14.76
N LEU A 93 -3.64 8.76 -13.77
CA LEU A 93 -4.42 9.91 -13.35
C LEU A 93 -4.59 9.98 -11.83
N VAL A 94 -4.33 11.17 -11.27
CA VAL A 94 -4.70 11.56 -9.92
C VAL A 94 -5.69 12.71 -10.04
N CYS A 95 -6.91 12.51 -9.54
CA CYS A 95 -8.01 13.45 -9.62
C CYS A 95 -8.38 13.95 -8.20
N CYS A 96 -8.53 15.26 -8.04
CA CYS A 96 -8.93 15.93 -6.80
C CYS A 96 -9.96 17.03 -7.04
#